data_AF-A0A420HQ26-F1
#
_entry.id   AF-A0A420HQ26-F1
#
_cell.length_a   1.000
_cell.length_b   1.000
_cell.length_c   1.000
_cell.angle_alpha   90.00
_cell.angle_beta   90.00
_cell.angle_gamma   90.00
#
_symmetry.space_group_name_H-M   'P 1'
#
loop_
_entity.id
_entity.type
_entity.pdbx_description
1 polymer ?
#
loop_
_entity_poly.entity_id
_entity_poly.type
_entity_poly.pdbx_seq_one_letter_code
_entity_poly.pdbx_strand_id
1 'polypeptide(L)'
;MNLTSIHQSTHAITTWTVLLYLTSPASGCQGGETVFYTQTEPNPRIRRESSNKLVVNLETGMLLLHKHGDECLLHEGKEVLQGEKWVIRTDICVSKKS
;
A
#
# COMPACT_ATOMS: atom_id res chain seq x y z
N MET A 1 17.50 36.92 -16.73
CA MET A 1 16.74 35.91 -15.95
C MET A 1 17.19 34.55 -16.43
N ASN A 2 17.98 33.82 -15.63
CA ASN A 2 18.61 32.56 -16.05
C ASN A 2 17.74 31.39 -15.57
N LEU A 3 17.14 30.65 -16.51
CA LEU A 3 16.11 29.62 -16.25
C LEU A 3 16.66 28.18 -16.16
N THR A 4 17.93 28.00 -15.79
CA THR A 4 18.53 26.66 -15.67
C THR A 4 18.67 26.24 -14.20
N SER A 5 17.53 26.06 -13.52
CA SER A 5 17.51 25.27 -12.28
C SER A 5 17.69 23.80 -12.66
N ILE A 6 18.95 23.35 -12.69
CA ILE A 6 19.30 21.95 -12.91
C ILE A 6 18.71 21.14 -11.74
N HIS A 7 17.71 20.32 -12.03
CA HIS A 7 17.08 19.46 -11.02
C HIS A 7 18.06 18.36 -10.64
N GLN A 8 18.85 18.57 -9.58
CA GLN A 8 19.79 17.57 -9.11
C GLN A 8 19.01 16.38 -8.53
N SER A 9 19.23 15.18 -9.09
CA SER A 9 18.65 13.95 -8.53
C SER A 9 19.25 13.73 -7.14
N THR A 10 18.40 13.66 -6.13
CA THR A 10 18.84 13.26 -4.78
C THR A 10 18.72 11.75 -4.64
N HIS A 11 19.77 11.09 -4.15
CA HIS A 11 19.66 9.68 -3.77
C HIS A 11 18.72 9.55 -2.58
N ALA A 12 17.61 8.85 -2.78
CA ALA A 12 16.62 8.59 -1.74
C ALA A 12 16.20 7.13 -1.75
N ILE A 13 15.76 6.65 -0.58
CA ILE A 13 15.22 5.31 -0.40
C ILE A 13 13.74 5.40 -0.03
N THR A 14 12.91 4.57 -0.65
CA THR A 14 11.52 4.43 -0.24
C THR A 14 11.47 3.75 1.12
N THR A 15 10.86 4.41 2.10
CA THR A 15 10.71 3.89 3.47
C THR A 15 9.28 3.48 3.80
N TRP A 16 8.31 4.06 3.10
CA TRP A 16 6.89 3.74 3.24
C TRP A 16 6.20 3.81 1.89
N THR A 17 5.21 2.97 1.70
CA THR A 17 4.23 3.07 0.61
C THR A 17 2.93 3.66 1.16
N VAL A 18 2.40 4.64 0.44
CA VAL A 18 1.15 5.33 0.73
C VAL A 18 0.14 4.95 -0.34
N LEU A 19 -1.05 4.48 0.07
CA LEU A 19 -2.19 4.25 -0.81
C LEU A 19 -3.31 5.22 -0.44
N LEU A 20 -3.81 5.98 -1.41
CA LEU A 20 -5.06 6.72 -1.32
C LEU A 20 -6.16 5.94 -2.03
N TYR A 21 -7.20 5.55 -1.29
CA TYR A 21 -8.36 4.90 -1.89
C TYR A 21 -9.30 5.92 -2.51
N LEU A 22 -9.60 5.75 -3.80
CA LEU A 22 -10.53 6.61 -4.52
C LEU A 22 -11.94 6.00 -4.61
N THR A 23 -12.05 4.69 -4.40
CA THR A 23 -13.33 3.96 -4.43
C THR A 23 -13.66 3.32 -3.10
N SER A 24 -14.94 2.99 -2.95
CA SER A 24 -15.54 2.34 -1.77
C SER A 24 -16.79 1.56 -2.17
N PRO A 25 -17.44 0.81 -1.26
CA PRO A 25 -18.74 0.21 -1.54
C PRO A 25 -19.80 1.23 -1.98
N ALA A 26 -19.74 2.47 -1.49
CA ALA A 26 -20.65 3.55 -1.88
C ALA A 26 -20.49 3.97 -3.35
N SER A 27 -19.31 3.75 -3.96
CA SER A 27 -19.09 3.95 -5.40
C SER A 27 -19.37 2.70 -6.24
N GLY A 28 -19.98 1.67 -5.66
CA GLY A 28 -20.30 0.40 -6.33
C GLY A 28 -19.13 -0.59 -6.42
N CYS A 29 -18.02 -0.36 -5.71
CA CYS A 29 -16.89 -1.29 -5.69
C CYS A 29 -17.00 -2.28 -4.52
N GLN A 30 -17.11 -3.58 -4.82
CA GLN A 30 -17.19 -4.66 -3.83
C GLN A 30 -15.97 -5.58 -3.89
N GLY A 31 -15.54 -6.08 -2.72
CA GLY A 31 -14.26 -6.78 -2.58
C GLY A 31 -13.08 -5.82 -2.66
N GLY A 32 -11.94 -6.30 -3.17
CA GLY A 32 -10.78 -5.43 -3.40
C GLY A 32 -10.05 -4.97 -2.15
N GLU A 33 -10.32 -5.51 -0.96
CA GLU A 33 -9.66 -5.09 0.28
C GLU A 33 -8.15 -5.27 0.19
N THR A 34 -7.39 -4.41 0.89
CA THR A 34 -5.95 -4.65 1.07
C THR A 34 -5.76 -5.52 2.30
N VAL A 35 -5.08 -6.64 2.16
CA VAL A 35 -4.86 -7.60 3.24
C VAL A 35 -3.39 -7.67 3.58
N PHE A 36 -3.06 -7.51 4.86
CA PHE A 36 -1.71 -7.74 5.40
C PHE A 36 -1.69 -9.02 6.22
N TYR A 37 -0.61 -9.77 6.08
CA TYR A 37 -0.38 -11.01 6.82
C TYR A 37 0.61 -10.75 7.96
N THR A 38 0.14 -10.87 9.20
CA THR A 38 0.89 -10.47 10.41
C THR A 38 1.79 -11.57 10.98
N GLN A 39 1.63 -12.80 10.50
CA GLN A 39 2.47 -13.93 10.88
C GLN A 39 3.22 -14.51 9.68
N THR A 40 4.54 -14.61 9.81
CA THR A 40 5.44 -15.34 8.91
C THR A 40 5.47 -16.83 9.24
N GLU A 41 4.32 -17.47 9.44
CA GLU A 41 4.32 -18.91 9.72
C GLU A 41 4.78 -19.71 8.48
N PRO A 42 5.75 -20.64 8.62
CA PRO A 42 6.23 -21.44 7.48
C PRO A 42 5.15 -22.42 6.96
N ASN A 43 4.12 -22.70 7.75
CA ASN A 43 3.05 -23.62 7.37
C ASN A 43 1.93 -22.90 6.59
N PRO A 44 1.70 -23.21 5.30
CA PRO A 44 0.68 -22.57 4.47
C PRO A 44 -0.76 -22.77 4.99
N ARG A 45 -1.01 -23.81 5.80
CA ARG A 45 -2.34 -24.08 6.38
C ARG A 45 -2.70 -23.09 7.49
N ILE A 46 -1.73 -22.66 8.30
CA ILE A 46 -1.92 -21.71 9.41
C ILE A 46 -1.99 -20.26 8.90
N ARG A 47 -1.32 -19.95 7.78
CA ARG A 47 -1.46 -18.65 7.08
C ARG A 47 -2.90 -18.31 6.67
N ARG A 48 -3.78 -19.32 6.59
CA ARG A 48 -5.18 -19.16 6.23
C ARG A 48 -6.10 -18.92 7.43
N GLU A 49 -5.60 -19.00 8.66
CA GLU A 49 -6.38 -18.62 9.84
C GLU A 49 -6.68 -17.13 9.83
N SER A 50 -7.92 -16.79 10.17
CA SER A 50 -8.44 -15.41 10.18
C SER A 50 -7.73 -14.51 11.19
N SER A 51 -7.16 -15.08 12.25
CA SER A 51 -6.40 -14.36 13.29
C SER A 51 -5.09 -13.73 12.79
N ASN A 52 -4.60 -14.16 11.62
CA ASN A 52 -3.28 -13.76 11.09
C ASN A 52 -3.37 -12.73 9.97
N LYS A 53 -4.52 -12.08 9.81
CA LYS A 53 -4.78 -11.13 8.73
C LYS A 53 -5.31 -9.81 9.26
N LEU A 54 -4.72 -8.71 8.79
CA LEU A 54 -5.28 -7.38 8.92
C LEU A 54 -5.92 -7.00 7.57
N VAL A 55 -7.24 -6.84 7.57
CA VAL A 55 -8.00 -6.47 6.37
C VAL A 55 -8.35 -4.99 6.42
N VAL A 56 -7.97 -4.27 5.37
CA VAL A 56 -8.27 -2.85 5.19
C VAL A 56 -9.32 -2.72 4.10
N ASN A 57 -10.52 -2.29 4.50
CA ASN A 57 -11.64 -2.07 3.60
C ASN A 57 -11.42 -0.84 2.70
N LEU A 58 -12.17 -0.75 1.61
CA LEU A 58 -12.14 0.40 0.72
C LEU A 58 -12.99 1.55 1.29
N GLU A 59 -12.34 2.66 1.63
CA GLU A 59 -13.00 3.89 2.07
C GLU A 59 -12.47 5.06 1.26
N THR A 60 -13.33 5.72 0.49
CA THR A 60 -12.93 6.83 -0.38
C THR A 60 -12.34 7.96 0.46
N GLY A 61 -11.12 8.39 0.13
CA GLY A 61 -10.38 9.41 0.86
C GLY A 61 -9.46 8.86 1.96
N MET A 62 -9.57 7.58 2.30
CA MET A 62 -8.66 6.97 3.29
C MET A 62 -7.25 6.84 2.73
N LEU A 63 -6.26 7.24 3.55
CA LEU A 63 -4.85 6.98 3.33
C LEU A 63 -4.41 5.78 4.16
N LEU A 64 -3.85 4.77 3.49
CA LEU A 64 -3.19 3.64 4.11
C LEU A 64 -1.69 3.78 3.94
N LEU A 65 -0.96 3.75 5.06
CA LEU A 65 0.49 3.81 5.09
C LEU A 65 1.04 2.46 5.59
N HIS A 66 1.96 1.86 4.84
CA HIS A 66 2.68 0.68 5.31
C HIS A 66 4.19 0.79 5.02
N LYS A 67 4.99 0.15 5.87
CA LYS A 67 6.44 0.10 5.72
C LYS A 67 6.81 -0.52 4.37
N HIS A 68 7.88 0.00 3.76
CA HIS A 68 8.46 -0.53 2.54
C HIS A 68 9.79 -1.23 2.84
N GLY A 69 10.25 -2.10 1.93
CA GLY A 69 11.50 -2.86 2.10
C GLY A 69 11.35 -4.02 3.09
N ASP A 70 12.38 -4.25 3.90
CA ASP A 70 12.49 -5.43 4.77
C ASP A 70 11.44 -5.49 5.89
N GLU A 71 10.91 -4.33 6.30
CA GLU A 71 9.83 -4.24 7.29
C GLU A 71 8.43 -4.31 6.67
N CYS A 72 8.34 -4.53 5.35
CA CYS A 72 7.06 -4.65 4.67
C CYS A 72 6.38 -5.96 5.03
N LEU A 73 5.19 -5.89 5.62
CA LEU A 73 4.35 -7.07 5.78
C LEU A 73 3.93 -7.60 4.40
N LEU A 74 3.91 -8.94 4.26
CA LEU A 74 3.32 -9.56 3.08
C LEU A 74 1.89 -9.07 2.94
N HIS A 75 1.54 -8.59 1.74
CA HIS A 75 0.23 -8.02 1.49
C HIS A 75 -0.24 -8.28 0.07
N GLU A 76 -1.55 -8.23 -0.13
CA GLU A 76 -2.19 -8.35 -1.42
C GLU A 76 -3.41 -7.44 -1.52
N GLY A 77 -3.81 -7.12 -2.75
CA GLY A 77 -5.17 -6.66 -3.03
C GLY A 77 -6.05 -7.87 -3.31
N LYS A 78 -7.14 -8.04 -2.58
CA LYS A 78 -8.14 -9.07 -2.88
C LYS A 78 -8.79 -8.83 -4.24
N GLU A 79 -9.42 -9.88 -4.75
CA GLU A 79 -10.23 -9.81 -5.96
C GLU A 79 -11.33 -8.75 -5.84
N VAL A 80 -11.50 -7.97 -6.89
CA VAL A 80 -12.65 -7.06 -7.05
C VAL A 80 -13.80 -7.88 -7.62
N LEU A 81 -14.87 -8.03 -6.85
CA LEU A 81 -16.03 -8.85 -7.22
C LEU A 81 -17.07 -8.06 -8.01
N GLN A 82 -17.10 -6.74 -7.84
CA GLN A 82 -18.01 -5.84 -8.55
C GLN A 82 -17.39 -4.45 -8.67
N GLY A 83 -17.64 -3.78 -9.80
CA GLY A 83 -17.17 -2.42 -10.06
C GLY A 83 -15.66 -2.37 -10.32
N GLU A 84 -15.03 -1.24 -9.99
CA GLU A 84 -13.60 -1.01 -10.19
C GLU A 84 -12.95 -0.47 -8.93
N LYS A 85 -11.77 -0.98 -8.60
CA LYS A 85 -10.93 -0.45 -7.51
C LYS A 85 -9.94 0.55 -8.08
N TRP A 86 -10.02 1.81 -7.63
CA TRP A 86 -9.05 2.85 -7.97
C TRP A 86 -8.27 3.26 -6.73
N VAL A 87 -6.93 3.24 -6.85
CA VAL A 87 -6.00 3.70 -5.82
C VAL A 87 -4.91 4.56 -6.44
N ILE A 88 -4.48 5.60 -5.73
CA ILE A 88 -3.23 6.29 -6.04
C ILE A 88 -2.18 5.74 -5.10
N ARG A 89 -1.05 5.30 -5.67
CA ARG A 89 0.12 4.89 -4.90
C ARG A 89 1.20 5.97 -5.00
N THR A 90 1.76 6.34 -3.86
CA THR A 90 2.98 7.12 -3.78
C THR A 90 3.88 6.55 -2.68
N ASP A 91 5.09 7.09 -2.55
CA ASP A 91 6.12 6.60 -1.65
C ASP A 91 6.71 7.75 -0.83
N ILE A 92 6.98 7.49 0.45
CA ILE A 92 7.75 8.40 1.29
C ILE A 92 9.23 8.03 1.14
N CYS A 93 9.95 8.88 0.41
CA CYS A 93 11.37 8.72 0.14
C CYS A 93 12.20 9.55 1.12
N VAL A 94 13.19 8.92 1.75
CA VAL A 94 14.12 9.58 2.69
C VAL A 94 15.50 9.64 2.03
N SER A 95 16.15 10.80 2.11
CA SER A 95 17.53 10.95 1.62
C SER A 95 18.46 10.04 2.41
N LYS A 96 19.34 9.32 1.71
CA LYS A 96 20.38 8.53 2.36
C LYS A 96 21.46 9.51 2.83
N LYS A 97 21.61 9.71 4.15
CA LYS A 97 22.75 10.48 4.67
C LYS A 97 24.03 9.77 4.23
N SER A 98 24.86 10.50 3.47
CA SER A 98 26.22 10.11 3.08
C SER A 98 27.13 9.99 4.29
#